data_AF-A0A8B3TFM6-F1
#
_entry.id   AF-A0A8B3TFM6-F1
#
_cell.length_a   1.000
_cell.length_b   1.000
_cell.length_c   1.000
_cell.angle_alpha   90.00
_cell.angle_beta   90.00
_cell.angle_gamma   90.00
#
_symmetry.space_group_name_H-M   'P 1'
#
loop_
_entity.id
_entity.type
_entity.pdbx_description
1 polymer ?
#
loop_
_entity_poly.entity_id
_entity_poly.type
_entity_poly.pdbx_seq_one_letter_code
_entity_poly.pdbx_strand_id
1 'polypeptide(L)'
;MKTFTDILNRLKTELSVTMDKDIAEFLGMTKSAFAERKRRDVFPEEALRLADLRRPDLKLNIEYILTGDVDIHQKIKELDQKIPHIKEDEIDPEDIPHHVSGISITPPNANTYVLLNTEETLLLMWFRRSDSRNKKMILDVAKTSGDLSIATMRLNEYIEKDRLNYTEKTTRKKKK
;
A
#
# COMPACT_ATOMS: atom_id res chain seq x y z
N MET A 1 13.94 -0.03 -22.89
CA MET A 1 13.30 -0.65 -24.07
C MET A 1 12.95 -2.08 -23.69
N LYS A 2 11.71 -2.52 -23.86
CA LYS A 2 11.31 -3.91 -23.59
C LYS A 2 11.78 -4.75 -24.79
N THR A 3 12.84 -5.53 -24.64
CA THR A 3 13.33 -6.37 -25.76
C THR A 3 12.63 -7.73 -25.72
N PHE A 4 12.45 -8.38 -26.88
CA PHE A 4 11.88 -9.73 -26.98
C PHE A 4 12.57 -10.72 -26.03
N THR A 5 13.88 -10.56 -25.87
CA THR A 5 14.72 -11.39 -24.99
C THR A 5 14.33 -11.27 -23.52
N ASP A 6 13.96 -10.07 -23.05
CA ASP A 6 13.57 -9.85 -21.66
C ASP A 6 12.23 -10.55 -21.35
N ILE A 7 11.25 -10.40 -22.25
CA ILE A 7 9.93 -11.04 -22.14
C ILE A 7 10.09 -12.57 -22.17
N LEU A 8 10.92 -13.07 -23.09
CA LEU A 8 11.23 -14.50 -23.22
C LEU A 8 11.88 -15.06 -21.96
N ASN A 9 12.83 -14.34 -21.37
CA ASN A 9 13.50 -14.76 -20.14
C ASN A 9 12.52 -14.82 -18.95
N ARG A 10 11.59 -13.86 -18.84
CA ARG A 10 10.54 -13.90 -17.80
C ARG A 10 9.59 -15.07 -18.01
N LEU A 11 9.16 -15.32 -19.25
CA LEU A 11 8.32 -16.46 -19.57
C LEU A 11 9.02 -17.80 -19.24
N LYS A 12 10.33 -17.90 -19.51
CA LYS A 12 11.15 -19.05 -19.10
C LYS A 12 11.16 -19.26 -17.60
N THR A 13 11.33 -18.19 -16.84
CA THR A 13 11.34 -18.25 -15.37
C THR A 13 9.98 -18.72 -14.83
N GLU A 14 8.88 -18.15 -15.32
CA GLU A 14 7.52 -18.54 -14.91
C GLU A 14 7.22 -20.00 -15.24
N LEU A 15 7.61 -20.48 -16.42
CA LEU A 15 7.40 -21.87 -16.83
C LEU A 15 8.45 -22.83 -16.25
N SER A 16 9.50 -22.34 -15.59
CA SER A 16 10.67 -23.13 -15.17
C SER A 16 11.33 -23.92 -16.32
N VAL A 17 11.39 -23.31 -17.50
CA VAL A 17 11.91 -23.92 -18.74
C VAL A 17 13.12 -23.14 -19.24
N THR A 18 14.13 -23.84 -19.74
CA THR A 18 15.37 -23.21 -20.23
C THR A 18 15.44 -23.10 -21.75
N MET A 19 14.76 -23.97 -22.48
CA MET A 19 14.90 -24.09 -23.95
C MET A 19 13.83 -23.31 -24.72
N ASP A 20 14.27 -22.58 -25.75
CA ASP A 20 13.38 -21.83 -26.67
C ASP A 20 12.40 -22.75 -27.41
N LYS A 21 12.77 -24.03 -27.62
CA LYS A 21 11.94 -25.01 -28.32
C LYS A 21 10.64 -25.31 -27.56
N ASP A 22 10.72 -25.37 -26.24
CA ASP A 22 9.61 -25.73 -25.37
C ASP A 22 8.63 -24.55 -25.23
N ILE A 23 9.14 -23.32 -25.29
CA ILE A 23 8.33 -22.10 -25.37
C ILE A 23 7.60 -22.01 -26.72
N ALA A 24 8.29 -22.33 -27.83
CA ALA A 24 7.64 -22.33 -29.14
C ALA A 24 6.47 -23.32 -29.18
N GLU A 25 6.65 -24.51 -28.61
CA GLU A 25 5.59 -25.51 -28.46
C GLU A 25 4.46 -25.03 -27.53
N PHE A 26 4.81 -24.42 -26.39
CA PHE A 26 3.84 -23.84 -25.47
C PHE A 26 2.96 -22.77 -26.13
N LEU A 27 3.56 -21.90 -26.94
CA LEU A 27 2.85 -20.86 -27.70
C LEU A 27 2.15 -21.40 -28.96
N GLY A 28 2.22 -22.71 -29.22
CA GLY A 28 1.57 -23.36 -30.36
C GLY A 28 2.17 -22.98 -31.71
N MET A 29 3.46 -22.67 -31.77
CA MET A 29 4.15 -22.28 -33.01
C MET A 29 5.37 -23.15 -33.33
N THR A 30 5.77 -23.16 -34.60
CA THR A 30 6.95 -23.90 -35.04
C THR A 30 8.25 -23.19 -34.61
N LYS A 31 9.32 -23.96 -34.43
CA LYS A 31 10.65 -23.44 -34.05
C LYS A 31 11.15 -22.36 -35.03
N SER A 32 10.88 -22.53 -36.33
CA SER A 32 11.24 -21.56 -37.37
C SER A 32 10.44 -20.27 -37.27
N ALA A 33 9.13 -20.34 -37.02
CA ALA A 33 8.28 -19.16 -36.84
C ALA A 33 8.69 -18.34 -35.60
N PHE A 34 9.05 -19.02 -34.51
CA PHE A 34 9.55 -18.37 -33.30
C PHE A 34 10.91 -17.70 -33.54
N ALA A 35 11.84 -18.37 -34.21
CA ALA A 35 13.16 -17.81 -34.53
C ALA A 35 13.07 -16.55 -35.42
N GLU A 36 12.19 -16.55 -36.42
CA GLU A 36 11.94 -15.38 -37.27
C GLU A 36 11.36 -14.19 -36.47
N ARG A 37 10.43 -14.46 -35.54
CA ARG A 37 9.87 -13.42 -34.65
C ARG A 37 10.93 -12.86 -33.70
N LYS A 38 11.79 -13.72 -33.14
CA LYS A 38 12.95 -13.33 -32.32
C LYS A 38 13.90 -12.42 -33.09
N ARG A 39 14.15 -12.72 -34.38
CA ARG A 39 14.98 -11.88 -35.26
C ARG A 39 14.35 -10.52 -35.55
N ARG A 40 13.03 -10.45 -35.60
CA ARG A 40 12.25 -9.22 -35.85
C ARG A 40 11.95 -8.43 -34.58
N ASP A 41 12.33 -8.95 -33.40
CA ASP A 41 12.05 -8.37 -32.09
C ASP A 41 10.53 -8.15 -31.82
N VAL A 42 9.68 -9.02 -32.36
CA VAL A 42 8.20 -8.93 -32.20
C VAL A 42 7.68 -10.12 -31.39
N PHE A 43 7.26 -9.85 -30.15
CA PHE A 43 6.73 -10.89 -29.26
C PHE A 43 5.28 -11.26 -29.60
N PRO A 44 4.93 -12.56 -29.67
CA PRO A 44 3.58 -13.00 -30.00
C PRO A 44 2.65 -12.95 -28.77
N GLU A 45 2.23 -11.74 -28.37
CA GLU A 45 1.37 -11.52 -27.18
C GLU A 45 0.05 -12.28 -27.24
N GLU A 46 -0.61 -12.29 -28.39
CA GLU A 46 -1.86 -13.03 -28.60
C GLU A 46 -1.70 -14.54 -28.39
N ALA A 47 -0.56 -15.10 -28.82
CA ALA A 47 -0.29 -16.52 -28.63
C ALA A 47 -0.06 -16.86 -27.14
N LEU A 48 0.54 -15.96 -26.38
CA LEU A 48 0.73 -16.11 -24.94
C LEU A 48 -0.63 -16.11 -24.20
N ARG A 49 -1.51 -15.17 -24.54
CA ARG A 49 -2.87 -15.09 -23.96
C ARG A 49 -3.70 -16.32 -24.31
N LEU A 50 -3.61 -16.82 -25.54
CA LEU A 50 -4.27 -18.06 -25.94
C LEU A 50 -3.71 -19.29 -25.23
N ALA A 51 -2.40 -19.34 -24.99
CA ALA A 51 -1.77 -20.44 -24.27
C ALA A 51 -2.22 -20.48 -22.79
N ASP A 52 -2.33 -19.32 -22.14
CA ASP A 52 -2.86 -19.20 -20.78
C ASP A 52 -4.33 -19.67 -20.71
N LEU A 53 -5.17 -19.27 -21.67
CA LEU A 53 -6.56 -19.70 -21.74
C LEU A 53 -6.70 -21.23 -21.92
N ARG A 54 -5.77 -21.86 -22.64
CA ARG A 54 -5.75 -23.32 -22.85
C ARG A 54 -5.23 -24.09 -21.64
N ARG A 55 -4.41 -23.45 -20.81
CA ARG A 55 -3.78 -24.05 -19.64
C ARG A 55 -3.92 -23.14 -18.41
N PRO A 56 -5.16 -22.94 -17.90
CA PRO A 56 -5.41 -22.09 -16.74
C PRO A 56 -4.81 -22.65 -15.44
N ASP A 57 -4.39 -23.92 -15.46
CA ASP A 57 -3.69 -24.62 -14.38
C ASP A 57 -2.31 -24.02 -14.07
N LEU A 58 -1.62 -23.43 -15.04
CA LEU A 58 -0.30 -22.83 -14.82
C LEU A 58 -0.34 -21.45 -14.13
N LYS A 59 -1.53 -20.80 -14.04
CA LYS A 59 -1.72 -19.48 -13.39
C LYS A 59 -0.65 -18.46 -13.77
N LEU A 60 -0.38 -18.29 -15.06
CA LEU A 60 0.68 -17.41 -15.52
C LEU A 60 0.32 -15.94 -15.29
N ASN A 61 1.28 -15.18 -14.77
CA ASN A 61 1.13 -13.72 -14.68
C ASN A 61 1.50 -13.08 -16.03
N ILE A 62 0.54 -13.01 -16.94
CA ILE A 62 0.73 -12.44 -18.30
C ILE A 62 1.26 -11.01 -18.23
N GLU A 63 0.74 -10.20 -17.31
CA GLU A 63 1.13 -8.80 -17.17
C GLU A 63 2.59 -8.67 -16.74
N TYR A 64 3.02 -9.49 -15.78
CA TYR A 64 4.44 -9.56 -15.39
C TYR A 64 5.34 -10.04 -16.53
N ILE A 65 4.92 -11.04 -17.30
CA ILE A 65 5.71 -11.55 -18.42
C ILE A 65 5.95 -10.45 -19.46
N LEU A 66 4.90 -9.73 -19.87
CA LEU A 66 4.99 -8.68 -20.89
C LEU A 66 5.65 -7.41 -20.36
N THR A 67 5.26 -6.97 -19.17
CA THR A 67 5.63 -5.65 -18.64
C THR A 67 6.87 -5.71 -17.76
N GLY A 68 7.00 -6.76 -16.95
CA GLY A 68 8.08 -6.91 -15.96
C GLY A 68 7.73 -6.27 -14.63
N ASP A 69 6.59 -5.59 -14.56
CA ASP A 69 6.05 -5.04 -13.34
C ASP A 69 5.40 -6.17 -12.56
N VAL A 70 6.00 -6.48 -11.41
CA VAL A 70 5.39 -7.39 -10.45
C VAL A 70 4.19 -6.65 -9.90
N ASP A 71 2.99 -7.22 -10.07
CA ASP A 71 1.80 -6.65 -9.45
C ASP A 71 1.97 -6.68 -7.94
N ILE A 72 2.30 -5.51 -7.40
CA ILE A 72 2.54 -5.26 -5.99
C ILE A 72 1.29 -5.66 -5.20
N HIS A 73 0.10 -5.55 -5.81
CA HIS A 73 -1.17 -5.93 -5.21
C HIS A 73 -1.31 -7.44 -5.02
N GLN A 74 -0.79 -8.26 -5.92
CA GLN A 74 -0.80 -9.73 -5.80
C GLN A 74 0.11 -10.16 -4.62
N LYS A 75 1.29 -9.54 -4.50
CA LYS A 75 2.26 -9.82 -3.44
C LYS A 75 1.74 -9.38 -2.06
N ILE A 76 1.03 -8.25 -1.99
CA ILE A 76 0.35 -7.78 -0.79
C ILE A 76 -0.76 -8.76 -0.38
N LYS A 77 -1.56 -9.25 -1.33
CA LYS A 77 -2.65 -10.20 -1.07
C LYS A 77 -2.14 -11.56 -0.55
N GLU A 78 -1.02 -12.05 -1.05
CA GLU A 78 -0.37 -13.28 -0.57
C GLU A 78 0.23 -13.11 0.83
N LEU A 79 0.72 -11.91 1.17
CA LEU A 79 1.19 -11.59 2.52
C LEU A 79 0.02 -11.50 3.51
N ASP A 80 -1.10 -10.91 3.10
CA ASP A 80 -2.31 -10.75 3.91
C ASP A 80 -2.95 -12.10 4.26
N GLN A 81 -2.91 -13.07 3.34
CA GLN A 81 -3.42 -14.44 3.56
C GLN A 81 -2.55 -15.30 4.48
N LYS A 82 -1.29 -14.90 4.73
CA LYS A 82 -0.34 -15.64 5.56
C LYS A 82 -0.33 -15.20 7.03
N ILE A 83 -0.97 -14.08 7.35
CA ILE A 83 -1.09 -13.61 8.73
C ILE A 83 -2.25 -14.38 9.37
N PRO A 84 -2.03 -15.15 10.46
CA PRO A 84 -3.13 -15.81 11.13
C PRO A 84 -4.11 -14.74 11.63
N HIS A 85 -5.41 -14.92 11.32
CA HIS A 85 -6.48 -14.06 11.82
C HIS A 85 -6.47 -14.10 13.36
N ILE A 86 -5.89 -13.06 13.96
CA ILE A 86 -6.01 -12.77 15.38
C ILE A 86 -7.49 -12.41 15.59
N LYS A 87 -8.21 -13.25 16.34
CA LYS A 87 -9.59 -12.97 16.73
C LYS A 87 -9.56 -11.80 17.71
N GLU A 88 -10.32 -10.76 17.42
CA GLU A 88 -10.31 -9.47 18.15
C GLU A 88 -10.85 -9.56 19.59
N ASP A 89 -11.21 -10.76 20.09
CA ASP A 89 -11.91 -10.95 21.36
C ASP A 89 -11.01 -11.37 22.55
N GLU A 90 -9.69 -11.57 22.35
CA GLU A 90 -8.75 -11.98 23.42
C GLU A 90 -7.46 -11.13 23.40
N ILE A 91 -7.57 -9.80 23.50
CA ILE A 91 -6.38 -8.96 23.70
C ILE A 91 -6.56 -8.18 25.01
N ASP A 92 -5.87 -8.65 26.05
CA ASP A 92 -5.66 -7.93 27.31
C ASP A 92 -4.99 -6.58 26.98
N PRO A 93 -5.53 -5.44 27.42
CA PRO A 93 -5.00 -4.11 27.10
C PRO A 93 -3.53 -3.87 27.51
N GLU A 94 -2.91 -4.76 28.32
CA GLU A 94 -1.48 -4.70 28.63
C GLU A 94 -0.56 -5.41 27.62
N ASP A 95 -1.09 -6.25 26.72
CA ASP A 95 -0.29 -7.08 25.81
C ASP A 95 -0.12 -6.50 24.40
N ILE A 96 -0.53 -5.25 24.15
CA ILE A 96 -0.37 -4.60 22.84
C ILE A 96 1.12 -4.45 22.52
N PRO A 97 1.70 -5.30 21.65
CA PRO A 97 3.06 -5.10 21.20
C PRO A 97 3.04 -3.83 20.36
N HIS A 98 4.10 -3.04 20.45
CA HIS A 98 4.29 -1.81 19.71
C HIS A 98 4.39 -2.06 18.19
N HIS A 99 3.31 -2.53 17.56
CA HIS A 99 3.22 -2.80 16.13
C HIS A 99 2.98 -1.49 15.38
N VAL A 100 4.02 -0.65 15.39
CA VAL A 100 4.22 0.44 14.45
C VAL A 100 4.65 -0.20 13.12
N SER A 101 3.69 -0.72 12.35
CA SER A 101 3.92 -1.05 10.94
C SER A 101 3.67 0.21 10.12
N GLY A 102 4.66 1.11 10.11
CA GLY A 102 4.65 2.31 9.30
C GLY A 102 4.76 1.94 7.81
N ILE A 103 3.68 2.10 7.06
CA ILE A 103 3.73 2.06 5.59
C ILE A 103 4.44 3.34 5.14
N SER A 104 5.70 3.21 4.71
CA SER A 104 6.49 4.32 4.18
C SER A 104 5.97 4.71 2.79
N ILE A 105 5.04 5.66 2.77
CA ILE A 105 4.62 6.34 1.56
C ILE A 105 5.60 7.47 1.29
N THR A 106 6.70 7.20 0.58
CA THR A 106 7.64 8.23 0.13
C THR A 106 7.05 8.99 -1.08
N PRO A 107 6.69 10.29 -0.97
CA PRO A 107 6.59 11.13 -2.15
C PRO A 107 7.99 11.35 -2.77
N PRO A 108 8.10 11.56 -4.09
CA PRO A 108 9.39 11.66 -4.79
C PRO A 108 10.32 12.79 -4.31
N ASN A 109 9.84 13.72 -3.47
CA ASN A 109 10.58 14.89 -2.98
C ASN A 109 10.65 15.01 -1.44
N ALA A 110 10.31 13.96 -0.67
CA ALA A 110 10.39 14.04 0.79
C ALA A 110 11.77 13.61 1.30
N ASN A 111 12.53 14.56 1.85
CA ASN A 111 13.85 14.30 2.44
C ASN A 111 13.77 13.90 3.93
N THR A 112 12.58 13.54 4.41
CA THR A 112 12.32 13.25 5.83
C THR A 112 11.28 12.15 5.96
N TYR A 113 11.61 11.14 6.76
CA TYR A 113 10.70 10.04 7.10
C TYR A 113 9.80 10.48 8.26
N VAL A 114 8.49 10.37 8.05
CA VAL A 114 7.49 10.60 9.09
C VAL A 114 6.88 9.25 9.45
N LEU A 115 7.00 8.85 10.72
CA LEU A 115 6.33 7.67 11.24
C LEU A 115 4.85 8.00 11.38
N LEU A 116 4.00 7.21 10.71
CA LEU A 116 2.56 7.36 10.73
C LEU A 116 1.95 6.18 11.47
N ASN A 117 0.94 6.43 12.29
CA ASN A 117 0.12 5.39 12.87
C ASN A 117 -0.86 4.81 11.83
N THR A 118 -1.60 3.77 12.22
CA THR A 118 -2.55 3.07 11.35
C THR A 118 -3.69 3.97 10.89
N GLU A 119 -4.23 4.80 11.78
CA GLU A 119 -5.32 5.74 11.50
C GLU A 119 -4.90 6.84 10.52
N GLU A 120 -3.71 7.42 10.71
CA GLU A 120 -3.12 8.43 9.84
C GLU A 120 -2.85 7.87 8.44
N THR A 121 -2.42 6.61 8.36
CA THR A 121 -2.21 5.91 7.10
C THR A 121 -3.54 5.72 6.34
N LEU A 122 -4.60 5.30 7.04
CA LEU A 122 -5.95 5.17 6.47
C LEU A 122 -6.51 6.52 6.00
N LEU A 123 -6.32 7.57 6.80
CA LEU A 123 -6.75 8.92 6.48
C LEU A 123 -6.06 9.43 5.20
N LEU A 124 -4.75 9.21 5.06
CA LEU A 124 -4.01 9.55 3.85
C LEU A 124 -4.45 8.73 2.65
N MET A 125 -4.76 7.44 2.83
CA MET A 125 -5.28 6.58 1.76
C MET A 125 -6.63 7.10 1.25
N TRP A 126 -7.56 7.41 2.15
CA TRP A 126 -8.86 7.98 1.78
C TRP A 126 -8.73 9.36 1.14
N PHE A 127 -7.84 10.20 1.66
CA PHE A 127 -7.57 11.51 1.05
C PHE A 127 -7.05 11.37 -0.38
N ARG A 128 -6.09 10.47 -0.64
CA ARG A 128 -5.52 10.27 -1.98
C ARG A 128 -6.55 9.79 -3.00
N ARG A 129 -7.41 8.86 -2.61
CA ARG A 129 -8.45 8.26 -3.47
C ARG A 129 -9.65 9.17 -3.72
N SER A 130 -9.82 10.23 -2.92
CA SER A 130 -11.01 11.09 -2.96
C SER A 130 -10.97 12.17 -4.05
N ASP A 131 -12.16 12.60 -4.46
CA ASP A 131 -12.37 13.75 -5.35
C ASP A 131 -12.04 15.08 -4.67
N SER A 132 -11.89 16.15 -5.46
CA SER A 132 -11.55 17.50 -4.97
C SER A 132 -12.50 18.02 -3.88
N ARG A 133 -13.80 17.75 -4.00
CA ARG A 133 -14.82 18.11 -3.01
C ARG A 133 -14.60 17.39 -1.68
N ASN A 134 -14.37 16.08 -1.72
CA ASN A 134 -14.20 15.24 -0.53
C ASN A 134 -12.86 15.53 0.15
N LYS A 135 -11.80 15.77 -0.63
CA LYS A 135 -10.51 16.27 -0.12
C LYS A 135 -10.68 17.56 0.68
N LYS A 136 -11.46 18.50 0.17
CA LYS A 136 -11.78 19.74 0.88
C LYS A 136 -12.53 19.47 2.19
N MET A 137 -13.54 18.60 2.19
CA MET A 137 -14.24 18.22 3.42
C MET A 137 -13.32 17.61 4.47
N ILE A 138 -12.43 16.68 4.07
CA ILE A 138 -11.47 16.06 4.99
C ILE A 138 -10.57 17.14 5.64
N LEU A 139 -10.07 18.08 4.85
CA LEU A 139 -9.24 19.18 5.34
C LEU A 139 -10.01 20.14 6.24
N ASP A 140 -11.24 20.50 5.87
CA ASP A 140 -12.09 21.39 6.66
C ASP A 140 -12.40 20.76 8.02
N VAL A 141 -12.75 19.47 8.06
CA VAL A 141 -12.99 18.73 9.31
C VAL A 141 -11.73 18.70 10.17
N ALA A 142 -10.57 18.35 9.59
CA ALA A 142 -9.30 18.33 10.32
C ALA A 142 -8.93 19.70 10.90
N LYS A 143 -9.23 20.79 10.18
CA LYS A 143 -9.03 22.15 10.68
C LYS A 143 -9.96 22.46 11.84
N THR A 144 -11.26 22.16 11.71
CA THR A 144 -12.24 22.42 12.77
C THR A 144 -11.96 21.62 14.04
N SER A 145 -11.49 20.38 13.92
CA SER A 145 -11.11 19.57 15.09
C SER A 145 -9.86 20.12 15.79
N GLY A 146 -8.87 20.59 15.03
CA GLY A 146 -7.71 21.28 15.58
C GLY A 146 -8.09 22.58 16.31
N ASP A 147 -8.92 23.42 15.69
CA ASP A 147 -9.41 24.66 16.29
C ASP A 147 -10.20 24.39 17.58
N LEU A 148 -11.05 23.35 17.58
CA LEU A 148 -11.79 22.91 18.75
C LEU A 148 -10.84 22.46 19.87
N SER A 149 -9.82 21.65 19.57
CA SER A 149 -8.82 21.20 20.55
C SER A 149 -8.07 22.37 21.20
N ILE A 150 -7.66 23.35 20.40
CA ILE A 150 -7.00 24.56 20.92
C ILE A 150 -7.96 25.37 21.81
N ALA A 151 -9.22 25.52 21.40
CA ALA A 151 -10.22 26.24 22.18
C ALA A 151 -10.50 25.56 23.53
N THR A 152 -10.61 24.23 23.56
CA THR A 152 -10.82 23.48 24.82
C THR A 152 -9.61 23.57 25.73
N MET A 153 -8.39 23.50 25.20
CA MET A 153 -7.16 23.72 26.00
C MET A 153 -7.14 25.10 26.65
N ARG A 154 -7.46 26.16 25.90
CA ARG A 154 -7.52 27.54 26.44
C ARG A 154 -8.60 27.70 27.50
N LEU A 155 -9.76 27.08 27.30
CA LEU A 155 -10.84 27.10 28.28
C LEU A 155 -10.41 26.41 29.58
N ASN A 156 -9.77 25.25 29.48
CA ASN A 156 -9.25 24.52 30.64
C ASN A 156 -8.20 25.35 31.39
N GLU A 157 -7.27 25.99 30.68
CA GLU A 157 -6.27 26.88 31.30
C GLU A 157 -6.93 28.03 32.07
N TYR A 158 -7.97 28.65 31.50
CA TYR A 158 -8.73 29.71 32.17
C TYR A 158 -9.41 29.22 33.45
N ILE A 159 -10.10 28.06 33.39
CA ILE A 159 -10.80 27.47 34.52
C ILE A 159 -9.82 27.13 35.66
N GLU A 160 -8.68 26.52 35.33
CA GLU A 160 -7.65 26.16 36.31
C GLU A 160 -7.05 27.41 36.98
N LYS A 161 -6.79 28.47 36.20
CA LYS A 161 -6.34 29.77 36.75
C LYS A 161 -7.37 30.38 37.70
N ASP A 162 -8.65 30.34 37.37
CA ASP A 162 -9.70 30.90 38.23
C ASP A 162 -9.82 30.10 39.55
N ARG A 163 -9.73 28.76 39.48
CA ARG A 163 -9.69 27.88 40.64
C ARG A 163 -8.51 28.18 41.56
N LEU A 164 -7.30 28.34 41.01
CA LEU A 164 -6.11 28.71 41.76
C LEU A 164 -6.27 30.08 42.44
N ASN A 165 -6.78 31.06 41.72
CA ASN A 165 -7.04 32.38 42.30
C ASN A 165 -8.05 32.32 43.45
N TYR A 166 -9.08 31.47 43.36
CA TYR A 166 -10.05 31.27 44.42
C TYR A 166 -9.43 30.59 45.66
N THR A 167 -8.63 29.55 45.48
CA THR A 167 -7.94 28.86 46.60
C THR A 167 -6.90 29.77 47.27
N GLU A 168 -6.17 30.58 46.53
CA GLU A 168 -5.26 31.59 47.08
C GLU A 168 -5.99 32.66 47.90
N LYS A 169 -7.13 33.17 47.40
CA LYS A 169 -7.92 34.17 48.12
C LYS A 169 -8.50 33.60 49.42
N THR A 170 -8.98 32.37 49.41
CA THR A 170 -9.56 31.71 50.60
C THR A 170 -8.50 31.34 51.63
N THR A 171 -7.32 30.87 51.21
CA THR A 171 -6.19 30.61 52.12
C THR A 171 -5.63 31.88 52.75
N ARG A 172 -5.53 32.99 52.01
CA ARG A 172 -5.14 34.30 52.57
C ARG A 172 -6.16 34.84 53.58
N LYS A 173 -7.46 34.62 53.36
CA LYS A 173 -8.51 34.99 54.33
C LYS A 173 -8.45 34.18 55.63
N LYS A 174 -8.00 32.92 55.60
CA LYS A 174 -7.86 32.07 56.80
C LYS A 174 -6.59 32.36 57.63
N LYS A 175 -5.62 33.10 57.09
CA LYS A 175 -4.34 33.44 57.77
C LYS A 175 -4.33 34.84 58.40
N LYS A 176 -5.41 35.62 58.24
CA LYS A 176 -5.65 36.88 58.96
C LYS A 176 -6.65 36.64 60.08
#